data_AF-A0A955PXB3-F1
#
_entry.id   AF-A0A955PXB3-F1
#
_cell.length_a   1.000
_cell.length_b   1.000
_cell.length_c   1.000
_cell.angle_alpha   90.00
_cell.angle_beta   90.00
_cell.angle_gamma   90.00
#
_symmetry.space_group_name_H-M   'P 1'
#
loop_
_entity.id
_entity.type
_entity.pdbx_description
1 polymer ?
#
loop_
_entity_poly.entity_id
_entity_poly.type
_entity_poly.pdbx_seq_one_letter_code
_entity_poly.pdbx_strand_id
1 'polypeptide(L)' 'MSADAVLDPLKQTLRQIHHLHDAAAVLSWDQETYMPPGGGAVRAEQLATLQTLAHDQFVSPEMESLLGTFV' A
#
# COMPACT_ATOMS: atom_id res chain seq x y z
N MET A 1 -15.77 -22.38 10.05
CA MET A 1 -15.80 -21.39 8.95
C MET A 1 -14.98 -21.97 7.80
N SER A 2 -15.37 -21.79 6.53
CA SER A 2 -14.53 -22.25 5.40
C SER A 2 -13.23 -21.45 5.36
N ALA A 3 -12.12 -22.06 4.96
CA ALA A 3 -10.83 -21.37 4.82
C ALA A 3 -10.93 -20.14 3.89
N ASP A 4 -11.77 -20.20 2.87
CA ASP A 4 -11.99 -19.10 1.93
C ASP A 4 -12.65 -17.89 2.59
N ALA A 5 -13.60 -18.12 3.51
CA ALA A 5 -14.32 -17.04 4.20
C ALA A 5 -13.40 -16.20 5.11
N VAL A 6 -12.27 -16.76 5.51
CA VAL A 6 -11.26 -16.10 6.35
C VAL A 6 -10.14 -15.49 5.50
N LEU A 7 -9.74 -16.19 4.43
CA LEU A 7 -8.62 -15.80 3.59
C LEU A 7 -8.97 -14.69 2.59
N ASP A 8 -10.22 -14.63 2.11
CA ASP A 8 -10.62 -13.65 1.10
C ASP A 8 -10.54 -12.19 1.61
N PRO A 9 -11.03 -11.85 2.82
CA PRO A 9 -10.85 -10.51 3.39
C PRO A 9 -9.37 -10.12 3.54
N LEU A 10 -8.53 -11.02 4.04
CA LEU A 10 -7.09 -10.76 4.18
C LEU A 10 -6.44 -10.47 2.82
N LYS A 11 -6.74 -11.29 1.80
CA LYS A 11 -6.25 -11.08 0.44
C LYS A 11 -6.72 -9.75 -0.14
N GLN A 12 -7.95 -9.34 0.16
CA GLN A 12 -8.49 -8.07 -0.31
C GLN A 12 -7.72 -6.89 0.28
N THR A 13 -7.51 -6.86 1.59
CA THR A 13 -6.74 -5.79 2.26
C THR A 13 -5.29 -5.74 1.78
N LEU A 14 -4.62 -6.90 1.67
CA LEU A 14 -3.25 -6.96 1.15
C LEU A 14 -3.14 -6.49 -0.30
N ARG A 15 -4.14 -6.76 -1.14
CA ARG A 15 -4.18 -6.30 -2.52
C ARG A 15 -4.29 -4.78 -2.62
N GLN A 16 -5.07 -4.15 -1.74
CA GLN A 16 -5.17 -2.68 -1.69
C GLN A 16 -3.83 -2.04 -1.30
N ILE A 17 -3.15 -2.59 -0.29
CA ILE A 17 -1.79 -2.17 0.10
C ILE A 17 -0.81 -2.33 -1.07
N HIS A 18 -0.89 -3.45 -1.79
CA HIS A 18 -0.04 -3.69 -2.96
C HIS A 18 -0.26 -2.66 -4.07
N HIS A 19 -1.51 -2.30 -4.38
CA HIS A 19 -1.80 -1.25 -5.37
C HIS A 19 -1.20 0.11 -5.01
N LEU A 20 -1.18 0.47 -3.72
CA LEU A 20 -0.53 1.69 -3.25
C LEU A 20 0.98 1.64 -3.45
N HIS A 21 1.61 0.49 -3.17
CA HIS A 21 3.03 0.29 -3.45
C HIS A 21 3.34 0.30 -4.94
N ASP A 22 2.50 -0.29 -5.79
CA ASP A 22 2.66 -0.28 -7.24
C ASP A 22 2.61 1.15 -7.80
N ALA A 23 1.64 1.95 -7.33
CA ALA A 23 1.55 3.36 -7.70
C ALA A 23 2.81 4.14 -7.25
N ALA A 24 3.29 3.91 -6.02
CA ALA A 24 4.53 4.52 -5.54
C ALA A 24 5.75 4.08 -6.37
N ALA A 25 5.82 2.82 -6.79
CA ALA A 25 6.90 2.30 -7.62
C ALA A 25 6.93 2.98 -9.00
N VAL A 26 5.77 3.17 -9.64
CA VAL A 26 5.66 3.90 -10.91
C VAL A 26 6.12 5.36 -10.75
N LEU A 27 5.69 6.04 -9.67
CA LEU A 27 6.11 7.42 -9.41
C LEU A 27 7.61 7.53 -9.09
N SER A 28 8.17 6.55 -8.38
CA SER A 28 9.61 6.48 -8.13
C SER A 28 10.38 6.28 -9.42
N TRP A 29 9.92 5.39 -10.31
CA TRP A 29 10.55 5.21 -11.61
C TRP A 29 10.48 6.47 -12.47
N ASP A 30 9.32 7.14 -12.50
CA ASP A 30 9.16 8.40 -13.23
C ASP A 30 10.12 9.48 -12.72
N GLN A 31 10.37 9.52 -11.40
CA GLN A 31 11.27 10.49 -10.77
C GLN A 31 12.69 10.40 -11.35
N GLU A 32 13.15 9.18 -11.60
CA GLU A 32 14.51 8.90 -12.05
C GLU A 32 14.67 8.91 -13.58
N THR A 33 13.57 8.99 -14.34
CA THR A 33 13.59 8.82 -15.80
C THR A 33 13.04 10.00 -16.58
N TYR A 34 11.81 10.44 -16.26
CA TYR A 34 11.08 11.42 -17.08
C TYR A 34 10.67 12.69 -16.32
N MET A 35 10.76 12.70 -14.99
CA MET A 35 10.32 13.83 -14.18
C MET A 35 11.07 15.12 -14.57
N PRO A 36 10.34 16.23 -14.83
CA PRO A 36 10.97 17.49 -15.18
C PRO A 36 11.71 18.11 -13.97
N PRO A 37 12.73 18.94 -14.21
CA PRO A 37 13.38 19.72 -13.16
C PRO A 37 12.36 20.55 -12.36
N GLY A 38 12.55 20.62 -11.04
CA GLY A 38 11.64 21.33 -10.11
C GLY A 38 10.46 20.49 -9.61
N GLY A 39 10.22 19.28 -10.12
CA GLY A 39 9.14 18.39 -9.67
C GLY A 39 9.39 17.65 -8.33
N GLY A 40 10.61 17.70 -7.79
CA GLY A 40 11.04 16.85 -6.68
C GLY A 40 10.23 17.00 -5.38
N ALA A 41 9.86 18.23 -4.99
CA ALA A 41 9.11 18.46 -3.76
C ALA A 41 7.72 17.82 -3.82
N VAL A 42 6.98 18.06 -4.90
CA VAL A 42 5.64 17.47 -5.12
C VAL A 42 5.73 15.95 -5.24
N ARG A 43 6.77 15.42 -5.92
CA ARG A 43 6.98 13.97 -6.01
C ARG A 43 7.22 13.33 -4.64
N ALA A 44 8.01 13.98 -3.79
CA ALA A 44 8.26 13.50 -2.43
C ALA A 44 6.97 13.44 -1.61
N GLU A 45 6.10 14.46 -1.70
CA GLU A 45 4.80 14.48 -1.03
C GLU A 45 3.85 13.38 -1.54
N GLN A 46 3.84 13.13 -2.85
CA GLN A 46 3.04 12.05 -3.45
C GLN A 46 3.49 10.67 -2.93
N LEU A 47 4.80 10.42 -2.95
CA LEU A 47 5.38 9.16 -2.45
C LEU A 47 5.12 8.98 -0.95
N ALA A 48 5.34 10.03 -0.15
CA ALA A 48 5.06 10.01 1.29
C ALA A 48 3.59 9.68 1.56
N THR A 49 2.66 10.30 0.83
CA THR A 49 1.22 10.04 0.97
C THR A 49 0.90 8.57 0.72
N LEU A 50 1.37 8.01 -0.41
CA LEU A 50 1.09 6.62 -0.76
C LEU A 50 1.70 5.63 0.23
N GLN A 51 2.94 5.88 0.68
CA GLN A 51 3.62 5.03 1.65
C GLN A 51 2.96 5.08 3.02
N THR A 52 2.55 6.26 3.49
CA THR A 52 1.80 6.39 4.76
C THR A 52 0.48 5.65 4.69
N LEU A 53 -0.30 5.82 3.63
CA LEU A 53 -1.58 5.10 3.47
C LEU A 53 -1.42 3.59 3.43
N ALA A 54 -0.34 3.09 2.80
CA ALA A 54 -0.04 1.67 2.76
C ALA A 54 0.40 1.16 4.14
N HIS A 55 1.24 1.92 4.84
CA HIS A 55 1.72 1.61 6.19
C HIS A 55 0.55 1.57 7.19
N ASP A 56 -0.26 2.63 7.24
CA ASP A 56 -1.38 2.77 8.18
C ASP A 56 -2.39 1.62 8.02
N GLN A 57 -2.69 1.22 6.79
CA GLN A 57 -3.53 0.04 6.54
C GLN A 57 -2.87 -1.26 7.01
N PHE A 58 -1.57 -1.41 6.76
CA PHE A 58 -0.83 -2.62 7.15
C PHE A 58 -0.72 -2.79 8.67
N VAL A 59 -0.61 -1.69 9.42
CA VAL A 59 -0.51 -1.71 10.90
C VAL A 59 -1.87 -1.45 11.58
N SER A 60 -2.97 -1.50 10.83
CA SER A 60 -4.30 -1.21 11.35
C SER A 60 -4.81 -2.29 12.32
N PRO A 61 -5.71 -1.95 13.27
CA PRO A 61 -6.42 -2.93 14.08
C PRO A 61 -7.24 -3.95 13.25
N GLU A 62 -7.66 -3.55 12.04
CA GLU A 62 -8.33 -4.45 11.11
C GLU A 62 -7.37 -5.54 10.61
N MET A 63 -6.14 -5.19 10.23
CA MET A 63 -5.12 -6.17 9.85
C MET A 63 -4.81 -7.13 11.01
N GLU A 64 -4.69 -6.61 12.23
CA GLU A 64 -4.52 -7.44 13.43
C GLU A 64 -5.67 -8.45 13.60
N SER A 65 -6.91 -7.98 13.50
CA SER A 65 -8.11 -8.82 13.58
C SER A 65 -8.11 -9.90 12.50
N LEU A 66 -7.79 -9.54 11.25
CA LEU A 66 -7.71 -10.48 10.13
C LEU A 66 -6.63 -11.55 10.34
N LEU A 67 -5.44 -11.17 10.80
CA LEU A 67 -4.37 -12.12 11.08
C LEU A 67 -4.67 -13.02 12.29
N GLY A 68 -5.33 -12.48 13.31
CA GLY A 68 -5.75 -13.21 14.50
C GLY A 68 -6.75 -14.34 14.22
N THR A 69 -7.37 -14.38 13.05
CA THR A 69 -8.27 -15.47 12.64
C THR A 69 -7.56 -16.79 12.31
N PHE A 70 -6.23 -16.77 12.15
CA PHE A 70 -5.41 -17.94 11.79
C PHE A 70 -4.64 -18.55 12.98
N VAL A 71 -4.74 -17.94 14.16
CA VAL A 71 -4.08 -18.37 15.41
C VAL A 71 -5.12 -18.97 16.34
#